data_AF-A0A6J8BZJ6-F1
#
_entry.id   AF-A0A6J8BZJ6-F1
#
_cell.length_a   1.000
_cell.length_b   1.000
_cell.length_c   1.000
_cell.angle_alpha   90.00
_cell.angle_beta   90.00
_cell.angle_gamma   90.00
#
_symmetry.space_group_name_H-M   'P 1'
#
loop_
_entity.id
_entity.type
_entity.pdbx_description
1 polymer ?
#
loop_
_entity_poly.entity_id
_entity_poly.type
_entity_poly.pdbx_seq_one_letter_code
_entity_poly.pdbx_strand_id
1 'polypeptide(L)'
;MVPYYKGLQHLNYMEFHQGKLHPLLKIKCQSARDIGRIPPKLKMLTGTYILQSHRIKMYENETDPMCLICHQGDETLEHFILECEGLSDIRNSIMDEVSAILNGSIHVDFHEQTSKVKMQILLDITMLREKLKLDTKLIAKIEYCSRRLLFLLHTTRYSFLSKGWKKDKKNTSVSKKTKAAILLKDIVKVSPQKDNNNTKAVIDNRAHFVTSDHQATP
;
A
#
# COMPACT_ATOMS: atom_id res chain seq x y z
N MET A 1 -2.92 -0.29 -27.97
CA MET A 1 -3.44 -0.06 -26.60
C MET A 1 -3.90 -1.40 -26.03
N VAL A 2 -3.44 -1.81 -24.85
CA VAL A 2 -3.78 -3.15 -24.30
C VAL A 2 -5.30 -3.21 -24.03
N PRO A 3 -6.03 -4.26 -24.44
CA PRO A 3 -7.50 -4.34 -24.39
C PRO A 3 -8.12 -4.26 -22.98
N TYR A 4 -7.31 -4.23 -21.92
CA TYR A 4 -7.77 -4.04 -20.55
C TYR A 4 -8.17 -2.59 -20.22
N TYR A 5 -7.71 -1.60 -20.98
CA TYR A 5 -7.86 -0.18 -20.59
C TYR A 5 -9.18 0.48 -21.01
N LYS A 6 -9.93 -0.09 -21.96
CA LYS A 6 -11.19 0.53 -22.45
C LYS A 6 -12.31 0.60 -21.41
N GLY A 7 -12.29 -0.25 -20.38
CA GLY A 7 -13.33 -0.28 -19.34
C GLY A 7 -12.99 0.47 -18.05
N LEU A 8 -11.83 1.13 -17.99
CA LEU A 8 -11.30 1.69 -16.73
C LEU A 8 -11.83 3.06 -16.38
N GLN A 9 -12.36 3.79 -17.37
CA GLN A 9 -13.00 5.09 -17.19
C GLN A 9 -14.23 5.05 -16.26
N HIS A 10 -14.60 3.88 -15.75
CA HIS A 10 -15.72 3.66 -14.83
C HIS A 10 -15.25 3.06 -13.49
N LEU A 11 -13.94 2.99 -13.24
CA LEU A 11 -13.38 2.41 -12.01
C LEU A 11 -13.04 3.50 -11.00
N ASN A 12 -13.89 3.68 -10.01
CA ASN A 12 -13.58 4.56 -8.89
C ASN A 12 -12.75 3.81 -7.83
N TYR A 13 -11.47 4.16 -7.66
CA TYR A 13 -10.61 3.52 -6.66
C TYR A 13 -11.15 3.64 -5.22
N MET A 14 -11.96 4.68 -4.94
CA MET A 14 -12.57 4.91 -3.64
C MET A 14 -13.74 3.96 -3.34
N GLU A 15 -14.36 3.36 -4.37
CA GLU A 15 -15.52 2.48 -4.22
C GLU A 15 -15.12 1.00 -4.06
N PHE A 16 -13.84 0.67 -4.25
CA PHE A 16 -13.40 -0.72 -4.20
C PHE A 16 -13.11 -1.21 -2.79
N HIS A 17 -13.88 -2.23 -2.42
CA HIS A 17 -13.66 -3.00 -1.22
C HIS A 17 -12.42 -3.90 -1.43
N GLN A 18 -11.38 -3.65 -0.65
CA GLN A 18 -10.11 -4.40 -0.68
C GLN A 18 -10.38 -5.92 -0.62
N GLY A 19 -9.69 -6.69 -1.48
CA GLY A 19 -9.78 -8.16 -1.51
C GLY A 19 -10.91 -8.76 -2.36
N LYS A 20 -11.86 -7.96 -2.86
CA LYS A 20 -12.87 -8.44 -3.81
C LYS A 20 -12.42 -8.23 -5.25
N LEU A 21 -12.48 -9.29 -6.06
CA LEU A 21 -12.16 -9.21 -7.49
C LEU A 21 -13.20 -8.35 -8.22
N HIS A 22 -12.74 -7.33 -8.94
CA HIS A 22 -13.59 -6.46 -9.74
C HIS A 22 -14.44 -7.25 -10.76
N PRO A 23 -15.73 -6.92 -10.97
CA PRO A 23 -16.56 -7.58 -11.99
C PRO A 23 -15.92 -7.63 -13.39
N LEU A 24 -15.27 -6.54 -13.83
CA LEU A 24 -14.51 -6.53 -15.10
C LEU A 24 -13.41 -7.60 -15.17
N LEU A 25 -12.77 -7.90 -14.03
CA LEU A 25 -11.75 -8.93 -13.96
C LEU A 25 -12.37 -10.33 -13.86
N LYS A 26 -13.54 -10.50 -13.24
CA LYS A 26 -14.26 -11.79 -13.23
C LYS A 26 -14.58 -12.29 -14.64
N ILE A 27 -14.96 -11.38 -15.54
CA ILE A 27 -15.30 -11.75 -16.92
C ILE A 27 -14.05 -12.15 -17.72
N LYS A 28 -12.91 -11.47 -17.47
CA LYS A 28 -11.70 -11.61 -18.30
C LYS A 28 -10.61 -12.50 -17.70
N CYS A 29 -10.66 -12.82 -16.42
CA CYS A 29 -9.62 -13.57 -15.71
C CYS A 29 -10.25 -14.79 -15.05
N GLN A 30 -10.12 -15.93 -15.72
CA GLN A 30 -10.67 -17.22 -15.23
C GLN A 30 -9.62 -18.03 -14.48
N SER A 31 -8.33 -17.70 -14.64
CA SER A 31 -7.22 -18.42 -14.00
C SER A 31 -6.26 -17.49 -13.26
N ALA A 32 -5.50 -18.04 -12.30
CA ALA A 32 -4.40 -17.34 -11.64
C ALA A 32 -3.34 -16.83 -12.63
N ARG A 33 -3.15 -17.54 -13.74
CA ARG A 33 -2.25 -17.12 -14.83
C ARG A 33 -2.75 -15.83 -15.49
N ASP A 34 -4.05 -15.66 -15.67
CA ASP A 34 -4.64 -14.44 -16.25
C ASP A 34 -4.48 -13.26 -15.30
N ILE A 35 -4.67 -13.49 -13.99
CA ILE A 35 -4.42 -12.47 -12.97
C ILE A 35 -2.96 -12.01 -13.00
N GLY A 36 -2.03 -12.95 -13.18
CA GLY A 36 -0.60 -12.66 -13.35
C GLY A 36 -0.32 -11.64 -14.45
N ARG A 37 -1.06 -11.72 -15.58
CA ARG A 37 -0.92 -10.84 -16.76
C ARG A 37 -1.56 -9.47 -16.61
N ILE A 38 -2.37 -9.24 -15.57
CA ILE A 38 -2.98 -7.93 -15.34
C ILE A 38 -1.86 -6.89 -15.06
N PRO A 39 -1.83 -5.76 -15.77
CA PRO A 39 -0.92 -4.66 -15.51
C PRO A 39 -0.92 -4.20 -14.03
N PRO A 40 0.24 -3.81 -13.45
CA PRO A 40 0.32 -3.42 -12.04
C PRO A 40 -0.66 -2.31 -11.64
N LYS A 41 -0.78 -1.26 -12.46
CA LYS A 41 -1.73 -0.16 -12.24
C LYS A 41 -3.17 -0.68 -12.07
N LEU A 42 -3.56 -1.63 -12.91
CA LEU A 42 -4.89 -2.24 -12.84
C LEU A 42 -5.08 -3.08 -11.59
N LYS A 43 -4.05 -3.81 -11.17
CA LYS A 43 -4.10 -4.54 -9.90
C LYS A 43 -4.33 -3.58 -8.73
N MET A 44 -3.66 -2.44 -8.73
CA MET A 44 -3.79 -1.42 -7.68
C MET A 44 -5.17 -0.78 -7.69
N LEU A 45 -5.64 -0.36 -8.86
CA LEU A 45 -6.96 0.26 -9.03
C LEU A 45 -8.11 -0.68 -8.62
N THR A 46 -7.97 -1.98 -8.89
CA THR A 46 -8.99 -3.00 -8.58
C THR A 46 -8.84 -3.63 -7.20
N GLY A 47 -7.88 -3.18 -6.38
CA GLY A 47 -7.62 -3.76 -5.07
C GLY A 47 -7.10 -5.21 -5.08
N THR A 48 -6.63 -5.70 -6.24
CA THR A 48 -6.02 -7.04 -6.40
C THR A 48 -4.50 -7.03 -6.24
N TYR A 49 -3.91 -5.87 -5.99
CA TYR A 49 -2.49 -5.74 -5.64
C TYR A 49 -2.26 -6.07 -4.16
N ILE A 50 -1.47 -7.11 -3.89
CA ILE A 50 -1.28 -7.63 -2.54
C ILE A 50 -0.03 -7.02 -1.89
N LEU A 51 -0.26 -6.18 -0.88
CA LEU A 51 0.71 -5.58 0.03
C LEU A 51 0.70 -6.29 1.40
N GLN A 52 1.65 -6.01 2.31
CA GLN A 52 1.66 -6.63 3.65
C GLN A 52 0.38 -6.37 4.43
N SER A 53 -0.08 -5.12 4.44
CA SER A 53 -1.36 -4.73 5.08
C SER A 53 -2.55 -5.55 4.57
N HIS A 54 -2.55 -5.96 3.31
CA HIS A 54 -3.57 -6.84 2.74
C HIS A 54 -3.39 -8.31 3.13
N ARG A 55 -2.14 -8.79 3.26
CA ARG A 55 -1.86 -10.19 3.64
C ARG A 55 -2.43 -10.52 5.00
N ILE A 56 -2.32 -9.60 5.96
CA ILE A 56 -2.87 -9.78 7.32
C ILE A 56 -4.37 -10.04 7.26
N LYS A 57 -5.10 -9.17 6.54
CA LYS A 57 -6.55 -9.29 6.39
C LYS A 57 -6.98 -10.60 5.72
N MET A 58 -6.16 -11.14 4.82
CA MET A 58 -6.50 -12.35 4.05
C MET A 58 -6.14 -13.66 4.76
N TYR A 59 -5.07 -13.67 5.55
CA TYR A 59 -4.52 -14.92 6.08
C TYR A 59 -4.78 -15.12 7.58
N GLU A 60 -5.47 -14.18 8.26
CA GLU A 60 -5.79 -14.23 9.71
C GLU A 60 -4.56 -14.50 10.62
N ASN A 61 -3.35 -14.40 10.06
CA ASN A 61 -2.10 -14.67 10.74
C ASN A 61 -1.51 -13.36 11.25
N GLU A 62 -0.71 -13.44 12.32
CA GLU A 62 0.17 -12.39 12.86
C GLU A 62 1.30 -12.04 11.86
N THR A 63 0.95 -11.60 10.66
CA THR A 63 1.91 -11.06 9.71
C THR A 63 2.16 -9.61 10.08
N ASP A 64 3.42 -9.18 10.08
CA ASP A 64 3.78 -7.79 10.33
C ASP A 64 3.29 -6.90 9.16
N PRO A 65 2.48 -5.84 9.40
CA PRO A 65 2.04 -4.93 8.34
C PRO A 65 3.17 -4.10 7.75
N MET A 66 4.34 -4.09 8.39
CA MET A 66 5.44 -3.21 8.05
C MET A 66 5.89 -3.34 6.59
N CYS A 67 6.23 -2.19 6.00
CA CYS A 67 6.80 -2.11 4.67
C CYS A 67 8.11 -2.89 4.57
N LEU A 68 8.15 -3.90 3.69
CA LEU A 68 9.35 -4.73 3.49
C LEU A 68 10.47 -4.03 2.71
N ILE A 69 10.25 -2.79 2.27
CA ILE A 69 11.24 -2.02 1.52
C ILE A 69 11.95 -1.03 2.44
N CYS A 70 11.20 -0.17 3.14
CA CYS A 70 11.79 0.84 4.02
C CYS A 70 11.76 0.46 5.51
N HIS A 71 10.97 -0.54 5.91
CA HIS A 71 10.76 -0.91 7.31
C HIS A 71 10.23 0.24 8.19
N GLN A 72 9.50 1.19 7.58
CA GLN A 72 8.92 2.35 8.25
C GLN A 72 7.41 2.36 8.01
N GLY A 73 6.64 1.92 9.01
CA GLY A 73 5.17 1.93 8.97
C GLY A 73 4.53 0.84 8.10
N ASP A 74 3.20 0.83 8.08
CA ASP A 74 2.40 -0.17 7.37
C ASP A 74 2.54 -0.04 5.84
N GLU A 75 2.68 -1.18 5.15
CA GLU A 75 2.69 -1.25 3.69
C GLU A 75 1.27 -1.08 3.13
N THR A 76 0.68 0.11 3.29
CA THR A 76 -0.57 0.49 2.64
C THR A 76 -0.32 0.87 1.17
N LEU A 77 -1.38 0.98 0.37
CA LEU A 77 -1.25 1.41 -1.03
C LEU A 77 -0.75 2.86 -1.13
N GLU A 78 -1.22 3.73 -0.23
CA GLU A 78 -0.78 5.11 -0.13
C GLU A 78 0.71 5.18 0.22
N HIS A 79 1.13 4.46 1.26
CA HIS A 79 2.53 4.36 1.63
C HIS A 79 3.40 3.90 0.46
N PHE A 80 2.99 2.81 -0.20
CA PHE A 80 3.75 2.24 -1.31
C PHE A 80 3.92 3.17 -2.51
N ILE A 81 2.90 3.98 -2.83
CA ILE A 81 2.90 4.86 -4.00
C ILE A 81 3.48 6.24 -3.68
N LEU A 82 3.17 6.80 -2.50
CA LEU A 82 3.45 8.19 -2.16
C LEU A 82 4.57 8.38 -1.13
N GLU A 83 4.76 7.46 -0.19
CA GLU A 83 5.52 7.79 1.04
C GLU A 83 6.81 6.98 1.21
N CYS A 84 6.84 5.73 0.76
CA CYS A 84 7.93 4.79 1.01
C CYS A 84 9.31 5.40 0.66
N GLU A 85 10.16 5.62 1.67
CA GLU A 85 11.44 6.29 1.49
C GLU A 85 12.38 5.53 0.56
N GLY A 86 12.38 4.20 0.64
CA GLY A 86 13.19 3.33 -0.22
C GLY A 86 12.79 3.34 -1.70
N LEU A 87 11.72 4.05 -2.07
CA LEU A 87 11.27 4.25 -3.45
C LEU A 87 11.28 5.72 -3.88
N SER A 88 11.80 6.62 -3.03
CA SER A 88 11.75 8.08 -3.23
C SER A 88 12.36 8.53 -4.55
N ASP A 89 13.55 8.04 -4.92
CA ASP A 89 14.24 8.44 -6.16
C ASP A 89 13.39 8.16 -7.41
N ILE A 90 12.83 6.95 -7.50
CA ILE A 90 11.98 6.51 -8.62
C ILE A 90 10.69 7.34 -8.65
N ARG A 91 10.11 7.57 -7.47
CA ARG A 91 8.86 8.30 -7.29
C ARG A 91 9.00 9.76 -7.70
N ASN A 92 9.97 10.46 -7.13
CA ASN A 92 10.16 11.90 -7.28
C ASN A 92 10.37 12.27 -8.74
N SER A 93 11.24 11.54 -9.46
CA SER A 93 11.49 11.78 -10.89
C SER A 93 10.21 11.79 -11.74
N ILE A 94 9.27 10.87 -11.49
CA ILE A 94 8.02 10.79 -12.28
C ILE A 94 6.96 11.75 -11.74
N MET A 95 6.91 11.98 -10.43
CA MET A 95 6.01 12.97 -9.85
C MET A 95 6.34 14.38 -10.31
N ASP A 96 7.63 14.70 -10.49
CA ASP A 96 8.08 15.98 -11.04
C ASP A 96 7.64 16.15 -12.50
N GLU A 97 7.72 15.09 -13.32
CA GLU A 97 7.17 15.11 -14.67
C GLU A 97 5.65 15.35 -14.68
N VAL A 98 4.91 14.68 -13.80
CA VAL A 98 3.45 14.88 -13.65
C VAL A 98 3.15 16.31 -13.20
N SER A 99 3.93 16.84 -12.24
CA SER A 99 3.79 18.22 -11.76
C SER A 99 4.04 19.23 -12.88
N ALA A 100 5.11 19.04 -13.67
CA ALA A 100 5.42 19.90 -14.81
C ALA A 100 4.30 19.89 -15.86
N ILE A 101 3.71 18.73 -16.15
CA ILE A 101 2.58 18.57 -17.08
C ILE A 101 1.34 19.34 -16.58
N LEU A 102 0.98 19.16 -15.30
CA LEU A 102 -0.20 19.78 -14.69
C LEU A 102 -0.01 21.30 -14.55
N ASN A 103 1.13 21.75 -14.04
CA ASN A 103 1.43 23.16 -13.85
C ASN A 103 1.48 23.91 -15.19
N GLY A 104 2.16 23.33 -16.19
CA GLY A 104 2.29 23.94 -17.51
C GLY A 104 1.00 23.99 -18.33
N SER A 105 -0.02 23.20 -17.99
CA SER A 105 -1.28 23.13 -18.75
C SER A 105 -2.47 23.78 -18.05
N ILE A 106 -2.54 23.67 -16.71
CA ILE A 106 -3.70 24.11 -15.92
C ILE A 106 -3.31 24.78 -14.59
N HIS A 107 -2.03 25.13 -14.38
CA HIS A 107 -1.53 25.80 -13.16
C HIS A 107 -1.86 25.07 -11.85
N VAL A 108 -1.84 23.74 -11.89
CA VAL A 108 -2.00 22.89 -10.69
C VAL A 108 -0.63 22.36 -10.28
N ASP A 109 -0.18 22.72 -9.07
CA ASP A 109 0.99 22.08 -8.47
C ASP A 109 0.59 20.73 -7.88
N PHE A 110 1.19 19.65 -8.41
CA PHE A 110 0.95 18.30 -7.94
C PHE A 110 1.43 18.08 -6.50
N HIS A 111 2.53 18.69 -6.10
CA HIS A 111 3.18 18.46 -4.81
C HIS A 111 2.38 19.07 -3.65
N GLU A 112 1.65 20.15 -3.91
CA GLU A 112 0.77 20.79 -2.93
C GLU A 112 -0.58 20.07 -2.75
N GLN A 113 -0.90 19.09 -3.61
CA GLN A 113 -2.16 18.35 -3.49
C GLN A 113 -2.17 17.38 -2.30
N THR A 114 -3.37 17.14 -1.76
CA THR A 114 -3.58 16.11 -0.74
C THR A 114 -3.26 14.72 -1.28
N SER A 115 -2.88 13.78 -0.40
CA SER A 115 -2.60 12.40 -0.79
C SER A 115 -3.74 11.75 -1.56
N LYS A 116 -5.00 12.01 -1.16
CA LYS A 116 -6.20 11.51 -1.86
C LYS A 116 -6.26 11.98 -3.31
N VAL A 117 -5.94 13.25 -3.57
CA VAL A 117 -5.94 13.81 -4.93
C VAL A 117 -4.75 13.27 -5.72
N LYS A 118 -3.55 13.18 -5.11
CA LYS A 118 -2.37 12.55 -5.73
C LYS A 118 -2.65 11.10 -6.14
N MET A 119 -3.25 10.31 -5.26
CA MET A 119 -3.68 8.94 -5.52
C MET A 119 -4.68 8.88 -6.68
N GLN A 120 -5.67 9.79 -6.72
CA GLN A 120 -6.61 9.87 -7.83
C GLN A 120 -5.88 10.17 -9.15
N ILE A 121 -4.99 11.17 -9.19
CA ILE A 121 -4.22 11.52 -10.39
C ILE A 121 -3.39 10.32 -10.90
N LEU A 122 -2.75 9.59 -10.00
CA LEU A 122 -1.88 8.48 -10.35
C LEU A 122 -2.65 7.21 -10.74
N LEU A 123 -3.74 6.89 -10.04
CA LEU A 123 -4.50 5.67 -10.28
C LEU A 123 -5.58 5.83 -11.35
N ASP A 124 -6.28 6.97 -11.38
CA ASP A 124 -7.32 7.26 -12.35
C ASP A 124 -7.59 8.77 -12.49
N ILE A 125 -6.87 9.41 -13.41
CA ILE A 125 -7.03 10.84 -13.69
C ILE A 125 -8.40 11.17 -14.31
N THR A 126 -9.13 10.19 -14.86
CA THR A 126 -10.34 10.45 -15.64
C THR A 126 -11.48 11.03 -14.80
N MET A 127 -11.55 10.64 -13.51
CA MET A 127 -12.51 11.20 -12.54
C MET A 127 -12.31 12.69 -12.26
N LEU A 128 -11.12 13.23 -12.55
CA LEU A 128 -10.80 14.64 -12.36
C LEU A 128 -11.00 15.47 -13.63
N ARG A 129 -11.45 14.85 -14.73
CA ARG A 129 -11.60 15.51 -16.03
C ARG A 129 -12.45 16.77 -15.95
N GLU A 130 -13.66 16.67 -15.40
CA GLU A 130 -14.59 17.81 -15.32
C GLU A 130 -14.09 18.85 -14.32
N LYS A 131 -13.61 18.40 -13.14
CA LYS A 131 -13.15 19.29 -12.07
C LYS A 131 -11.94 20.13 -12.48
N LEU A 132 -10.99 19.54 -13.20
CA LEU A 132 -9.74 20.18 -13.62
C LEU A 132 -9.75 20.62 -15.09
N LYS A 133 -10.88 20.48 -15.78
CA LYS A 133 -11.05 20.80 -17.22
C LYS A 133 -9.97 20.16 -18.10
N LEU A 134 -9.67 18.88 -17.86
CA LEU A 134 -8.60 18.18 -18.55
C LEU A 134 -9.02 17.79 -19.97
N ASP A 135 -8.18 18.09 -20.95
CA ASP A 135 -8.34 17.55 -22.29
C ASP A 135 -7.85 16.09 -22.40
N THR A 136 -8.24 15.41 -23.48
CA THR A 136 -7.86 14.01 -23.73
C THR A 136 -6.34 13.82 -23.87
N LYS A 137 -5.62 14.82 -24.39
CA LYS A 137 -4.16 14.73 -24.62
C LYS A 137 -3.42 14.79 -23.28
N LEU A 138 -3.85 15.67 -22.38
CA LEU A 138 -3.32 15.86 -21.04
C LEU A 138 -3.57 14.61 -20.19
N ILE A 139 -4.79 14.07 -20.22
CA ILE A 139 -5.13 12.79 -19.60
C ILE A 139 -4.19 11.69 -20.10
N ALA A 140 -3.97 11.58 -21.42
CA ALA A 140 -3.10 10.55 -21.98
C ALA A 140 -1.63 10.69 -21.53
N LYS A 141 -1.11 11.93 -21.42
CA LYS A 141 0.25 12.20 -20.92
C LYS A 141 0.39 11.81 -19.45
N ILE A 142 -0.54 12.23 -18.59
CA ILE A 142 -0.54 11.88 -17.17
C ILE A 142 -0.67 10.36 -17.01
N GLU A 143 -1.59 9.74 -17.75
CA GLU A 143 -1.80 8.29 -17.72
C GLU A 143 -0.53 7.52 -18.10
N TYR A 144 0.23 8.01 -19.08
CA TYR A 144 1.52 7.45 -19.45
C TYR A 144 2.53 7.50 -18.29
N CYS A 145 2.74 8.68 -17.69
CA CYS A 145 3.65 8.85 -16.55
C CYS A 145 3.23 7.97 -15.37
N SER A 146 1.94 7.98 -15.02
CA SER A 146 1.38 7.18 -13.93
C SER A 146 1.57 5.67 -14.17
N ARG A 147 1.33 5.17 -15.38
CA ARG A 147 1.59 3.75 -15.71
C ARG A 147 3.06 3.40 -15.56
N ARG A 148 3.95 4.29 -15.99
CA ARG A 148 5.40 4.11 -15.87
C ARG A 148 5.81 4.04 -14.40
N LEU A 149 5.34 4.96 -13.56
CA LEU A 149 5.60 4.98 -12.13
C LEU A 149 5.19 3.67 -11.48
N LEU A 150 3.92 3.27 -11.61
CA LEU A 150 3.39 2.10 -10.91
C LEU A 150 4.06 0.79 -11.38
N PHE A 151 4.53 0.74 -12.63
CA PHE A 151 5.33 -0.37 -13.12
C PHE A 151 6.73 -0.41 -12.49
N LEU A 152 7.42 0.73 -12.38
CA LEU A 152 8.75 0.82 -11.75
C LEU A 152 8.69 0.50 -10.25
N LEU A 153 7.69 1.02 -9.54
CA LEU A 153 7.48 0.68 -8.12
C LEU A 153 7.24 -0.82 -7.96
N HIS A 154 6.35 -1.40 -8.79
CA HIS A 154 6.05 -2.83 -8.75
C HIS A 154 7.29 -3.71 -8.98
N THR A 155 8.06 -3.42 -10.03
CA THR A 155 9.25 -4.20 -10.39
C THR A 155 10.34 -4.08 -9.34
N THR A 156 10.53 -2.89 -8.76
CA THR A 156 11.46 -2.65 -7.66
C THR A 156 11.08 -3.48 -6.44
N ARG A 157 9.81 -3.41 -6.00
CA ARG A 157 9.29 -4.24 -4.91
C ARG A 157 9.49 -5.73 -5.19
N TYR A 158 9.15 -6.19 -6.39
CA TYR A 158 9.33 -7.60 -6.76
C TYR A 158 10.80 -8.05 -6.69
N SER A 159 11.73 -7.19 -7.10
CA SER A 159 13.17 -7.42 -6.98
C SER A 159 13.61 -7.57 -5.52
N PHE A 160 13.11 -6.71 -4.62
CA PHE A 160 13.37 -6.83 -3.18
C PHE A 160 12.87 -8.16 -2.61
N LEU A 161 11.61 -8.51 -2.88
CA LEU A 161 11.00 -9.74 -2.35
C LEU A 161 11.66 -11.02 -2.88
N SER A 162 12.07 -11.02 -4.16
CA SER A 162 12.73 -12.19 -4.77
C SER A 162 14.17 -12.40 -4.28
N LYS A 163 14.87 -11.31 -3.90
CA LYS A 163 16.22 -11.38 -3.29
C LYS A 163 16.18 -11.75 -1.82
N GLY A 164 15.24 -11.18 -1.04
CA GLY A 164 15.08 -11.46 0.39
C GLY A 164 14.78 -12.94 0.68
N TRP A 165 13.88 -13.55 -0.10
CA TRP A 165 13.49 -14.95 0.08
C TRP A 165 14.66 -15.94 -0.02
N LYS A 166 15.70 -15.61 -0.80
CA LYS A 166 16.84 -16.52 -1.01
C LYS A 166 17.80 -16.60 0.17
N LYS A 167 17.83 -15.60 1.06
CA LYS A 167 18.79 -15.58 2.19
C LYS A 167 18.35 -16.49 3.34
N ASP A 168 17.06 -16.63 3.62
CA ASP A 168 16.58 -17.41 4.77
C ASP A 168 16.55 -18.93 4.54
N LYS A 169 16.49 -19.37 3.27
CA LYS A 169 16.56 -20.81 2.94
C LYS A 169 17.93 -21.43 3.17
N LYS A 170 19.01 -20.65 3.23
CA LYS A 170 20.36 -21.17 3.54
C LYS A 170 20.61 -21.36 5.05
N ASN A 171 19.86 -20.67 5.92
CA ASN A 171 20.02 -20.81 7.37
C ASN A 171 19.00 -21.79 8.00
N THR A 172 17.98 -22.23 7.27
CA THR A 172 17.03 -23.25 7.75
C THR A 172 17.44 -24.70 7.46
N SER A 173 18.61 -24.92 6.84
CA SER A 173 19.27 -26.24 6.79
C SER A 173 20.25 -26.46 7.96
N VAL A 174 20.08 -25.75 9.09
CA VAL A 174 20.67 -26.20 10.37
C VAL A 174 19.85 -27.38 10.87
N SER A 175 20.25 -28.55 10.40
CA SER A 175 20.19 -29.85 11.05
C SER A 175 19.04 -30.06 12.05
N LYS A 176 18.01 -30.80 11.61
CA LYS A 176 17.08 -31.51 12.50
C LYS A 176 17.78 -32.42 13.52
N LYS A 177 19.11 -32.64 13.45
CA LYS A 177 19.87 -33.39 14.47
C LYS A 177 20.21 -32.58 15.72
N THR A 178 20.09 -31.24 15.72
CA THR A 178 20.45 -30.43 16.92
C THR A 178 19.26 -30.17 17.85
N LYS A 179 18.01 -30.24 17.37
CA LYS A 179 16.81 -30.09 18.23
C LYS A 179 16.55 -31.30 19.15
N ALA A 180 17.15 -32.47 18.89
CA ALA A 180 17.08 -33.61 19.80
C ALA A 180 18.09 -33.53 20.98
N ALA A 181 19.12 -32.66 20.90
CA ALA A 181 20.14 -32.53 21.94
C ALA A 181 19.83 -31.44 22.97
N ILE A 182 18.93 -30.50 22.67
CA ILE A 182 18.59 -29.38 23.56
C ILE A 182 17.38 -29.71 24.45
N LEU A 183 16.51 -30.66 24.06
CA LEU A 183 15.33 -31.03 24.87
C LEU A 183 15.63 -31.93 26.09
N LEU A 184 16.89 -32.34 26.30
CA LEU A 184 17.29 -33.25 27.40
C LEU A 184 18.08 -32.56 28.52
N LYS A 185 18.30 -31.24 28.46
CA LYS A 185 19.06 -30.52 29.51
C LYS A 185 18.22 -29.66 30.45
N ASP A 186 16.93 -29.46 30.16
CA ASP A 186 16.08 -28.54 30.93
C ASP A 186 15.15 -29.22 31.95
N ILE A 187 15.33 -30.51 32.25
CA ILE A 187 14.52 -31.23 33.26
C ILE A 187 15.11 -31.18 34.69
N VAL A 188 16.29 -30.58 34.90
CA VAL A 188 16.86 -30.46 36.26
C VAL A 188 17.29 -29.04 36.55
N LYS A 189 16.35 -28.21 37.00
CA LYS A 189 16.54 -27.24 38.10
C LYS A 189 15.20 -26.64 38.53
N VAL A 190 14.60 -27.31 39.50
CA VAL A 190 13.56 -26.78 40.40
C VAL A 190 14.21 -25.75 41.33
N SER A 191 13.65 -24.55 41.48
CA SER A 191 13.27 -23.98 42.79
C SER A 191 12.80 -22.51 42.73
N PRO A 192 12.04 -22.06 43.76
CA PRO A 192 11.04 -21.00 43.64
C PRO A 192 11.46 -19.67 44.29
N GLN A 193 10.96 -18.55 43.78
CA GLN A 193 10.88 -17.26 44.49
C GLN A 193 9.59 -16.56 44.05
N LYS A 194 8.58 -16.47 44.92
CA LYS A 194 8.34 -15.50 46.01
C LYS A 194 7.70 -14.20 45.52
N ASP A 195 6.47 -14.04 46.00
CA ASP A 195 5.57 -12.91 45.87
C ASP A 195 6.22 -11.59 46.31
N ASN A 196 5.83 -10.51 45.64
CA ASN A 196 5.45 -9.22 46.25
C ASN A 196 5.11 -8.23 45.14
N ASN A 197 3.83 -7.89 44.97
CA ASN A 197 3.45 -6.63 44.33
C ASN A 197 2.24 -6.04 45.03
N ASN A 198 2.53 -5.00 45.80
CA ASN A 198 1.58 -4.11 46.45
C ASN A 198 1.96 -2.69 46.02
N THR A 199 1.20 -2.07 45.11
CA THR A 199 0.97 -0.61 45.17
C THR A 199 -0.23 -0.19 44.33
N LYS A 200 -1.16 0.46 45.02
CA LYS A 200 -2.31 1.22 44.51
C LYS A 200 -1.86 2.57 43.93
N ALA A 201 -2.76 3.11 43.10
CA ALA A 201 -3.27 4.49 43.08
C ALA A 201 -3.01 5.27 41.78
N VAL A 202 -4.06 5.52 41.00
CA VAL A 202 -4.84 6.79 40.89
C VAL A 202 -4.10 7.84 40.05
N ILE A 203 -4.70 8.26 38.94
CA ILE A 203 -5.08 9.66 38.66
C ILE A 203 -5.96 9.67 37.40
N ASP A 204 -7.17 10.15 37.65
CA ASP A 204 -8.23 10.58 36.75
C ASP A 204 -7.82 11.93 36.12
N ASN A 205 -7.99 12.13 34.81
CA ASN A 205 -8.08 13.49 34.27
C ASN A 205 -8.84 13.54 32.93
N ARG A 206 -10.08 13.99 33.12
CA ARG A 206 -11.12 14.38 32.18
C ARG A 206 -10.76 15.72 31.52
N ALA A 207 -10.78 15.80 30.19
CA ALA A 207 -10.81 17.08 29.48
C ALA A 207 -12.00 17.09 28.51
N HIS A 208 -13.02 17.85 28.89
CA HIS A 208 -14.14 18.26 28.06
C HIS A 208 -13.64 19.26 27.01
N PHE A 209 -13.88 18.98 25.72
CA PHE A 209 -13.82 20.01 24.68
C PHE A 209 -15.24 20.42 24.32
N VAL A 210 -15.55 21.69 24.64
CA VAL A 210 -16.76 22.41 24.25
C VAL A 210 -16.48 23.04 22.89
N THR A 211 -17.25 22.71 21.86
CA THR A 211 -17.33 23.50 20.63
C THR A 211 -18.68 24.19 20.60
N SER A 212 -18.63 25.52 20.67
CA SER A 212 -19.75 26.44 20.54
C SER A 212 -20.20 26.52 19.07
N ASP A 213 -21.48 26.24 18.85
CA ASP A 213 -22.17 26.49 17.59
C ASP A 213 -22.31 27.99 17.33
N HIS A 214 -21.88 28.43 16.15
CA HIS A 214 -22.25 29.73 15.59
C HIS A 214 -23.56 29.59 14.81
N GLN A 215 -24.57 30.32 15.29
CA GLN A 215 -25.84 30.51 14.62
C GLN A 215 -25.68 31.45 13.42
N ALA A 216 -26.19 31.03 12.27
CA ALA A 216 -26.45 31.88 11.12
C ALA A 216 -27.92 32.34 11.15
N THR A 217 -28.16 33.63 10.91
CA THR A 217 -29.45 34.23 10.53
C THR A 217 -29.17 35.52 9.77
N PRO A 218 -30.12 36.06 9.00
CA PRO A 218 -30.99 35.42 8.01
C PRO A 218 -30.54 35.71 6.56
#